data_AF-A0A3Q7YFI3-F1
#
_entry.id   AF-A0A3Q7YFI3-F1
#
_cell.length_a   1.000
_cell.length_b   1.000
_cell.length_c   1.000
_cell.angle_alpha   90.00
_cell.angle_beta   90.00
_cell.angle_gamma   90.00
#
_symmetry.space_group_name_H-M   'P 1'
#
loop_
_entity.id
_entity.type
_entity.pdbx_description
1 polymer ?
#
loop_
_entity_poly.entity_id
_entity_poly.type
_entity_poly.pdbx_seq_one_letter_code
_entity_poly.pdbx_strand_id
1 'polypeptide(L)'
;MDLWMQSGHAKRHKEDMFFLEHRIRSYRELPLRFADFGVLHQNEAIASLHGLTHTRRFQQDDAHIFCRKSQIKDEVIKALNFMDYVYQIFGFTYEVKLSTVCFYSLLFSMSITWKY
;
A
#
# COMPACT_ATOMS: atom_id res chain seq x y z
N MET A 1 -23.58 10.97 10.84
CA MET A 1 -23.79 9.66 11.48
C MET A 1 -22.99 8.66 10.68
N ASP A 2 -21.84 8.30 11.20
CA ASP A 2 -20.60 8.57 10.49
C ASP A 2 -20.07 7.35 9.74
N LEU A 3 -19.86 7.51 8.42
CA LEU A 3 -19.09 6.60 7.54
C LEU A 3 -17.72 6.18 8.15
N TRP A 4 -17.25 6.95 9.13
CA TRP A 4 -16.10 6.66 10.00
C TRP A 4 -16.21 5.35 10.80
N MET A 5 -17.42 4.90 11.15
CA MET A 5 -17.63 3.70 11.98
C MET A 5 -17.76 2.40 11.17
N GLN A 6 -18.15 2.47 9.89
CA GLN A 6 -18.47 1.27 9.09
C GLN A 6 -17.24 0.58 8.48
N SER A 7 -16.13 1.31 8.32
CA SER A 7 -14.93 0.80 7.62
C SER A 7 -13.86 0.19 8.55
N GLY A 8 -14.04 0.27 9.88
CA GLY A 8 -13.09 -0.25 10.87
C GLY A 8 -11.68 0.39 10.85
N HIS A 9 -11.40 1.27 9.88
CA HIS A 9 -10.08 1.81 9.61
C HIS A 9 -10.18 3.31 9.33
N ALA A 10 -10.06 4.11 10.38
CA ALA A 10 -9.91 5.55 10.25
C ALA A 10 -8.52 5.86 9.64
N LYS A 11 -8.50 6.16 8.33
CA LYS A 11 -7.57 7.06 7.60
C LYS A 11 -6.79 6.51 6.40
N ARG A 12 -6.72 5.21 6.12
CA ARG A 12 -5.65 4.74 5.21
C ARG A 12 -5.99 4.64 3.72
N HIS A 13 -7.24 4.36 3.32
CA HIS A 13 -7.54 3.98 1.92
C HIS A 13 -8.89 4.49 1.39
N LYS A 14 -9.33 5.68 1.82
CA LYS A 14 -10.69 6.16 1.53
C LYS A 14 -10.88 6.47 0.04
N GLU A 15 -9.94 7.15 -0.60
CA GLU A 15 -10.15 7.75 -1.92
C GLU A 15 -10.31 6.70 -3.03
N ASP A 16 -9.45 5.68 -3.08
CA ASP A 16 -9.53 4.62 -4.10
C ASP A 16 -10.73 3.69 -3.91
N MET A 17 -11.14 3.45 -2.67
CA MET A 17 -12.37 2.72 -2.36
C MET A 17 -13.59 3.48 -2.87
N PHE A 18 -13.61 4.81 -2.70
CA PHE A 18 -14.64 5.65 -3.32
C PHE A 18 -14.61 5.55 -4.85
N PHE A 19 -13.45 5.62 -5.50
CA PHE A 19 -13.36 5.48 -6.97
C PHE A 19 -13.91 4.14 -7.50
N LEU A 20 -13.74 3.06 -6.74
CA LEU A 20 -14.33 1.76 -7.09
C LEU A 20 -15.86 1.77 -6.92
N GLU A 21 -16.37 2.40 -5.87
CA GLU A 21 -17.81 2.47 -5.53
C GLU A 21 -18.61 3.41 -6.43
N HIS A 22 -17.99 4.39 -7.10
CA HIS A 22 -18.69 5.40 -7.90
C HIS A 22 -19.47 4.83 -9.10
N ARG A 23 -19.14 3.62 -9.59
CA ARG A 23 -19.91 2.96 -10.67
C ARG A 23 -19.85 1.45 -10.55
N ILE A 24 -20.90 0.76 -10.99
CA ILE A 24 -20.93 -0.70 -11.09
C ILE A 24 -19.84 -1.15 -12.07
N ARG A 25 -18.93 -2.03 -11.62
CA ARG A 25 -17.83 -2.57 -12.43
C ARG A 25 -18.09 -4.03 -12.79
N SER A 26 -17.78 -4.39 -14.04
CA SER A 26 -17.80 -5.79 -14.45
C SER A 26 -16.50 -6.49 -14.05
N TYR A 27 -16.59 -7.78 -13.71
CA TYR A 27 -15.43 -8.64 -13.44
C TYR A 27 -14.41 -8.66 -14.61
N ARG A 28 -14.85 -8.34 -15.84
CA ARG A 28 -14.03 -8.25 -17.05
C ARG A 28 -13.06 -7.07 -17.05
N GLU A 29 -13.34 -6.02 -16.29
CA GLU A 29 -12.46 -4.85 -16.19
C GLU A 29 -11.23 -5.10 -15.30
N LEU A 30 -11.20 -6.23 -14.57
CA LEU A 30 -10.08 -6.60 -13.71
C LEU A 30 -8.90 -7.17 -14.54
N PRO A 31 -7.65 -6.82 -14.19
CA PRO A 31 -7.23 -6.07 -13.00
C PRO A 31 -7.29 -4.53 -13.19
N LEU A 32 -7.83 -3.83 -12.19
CA LEU A 32 -7.81 -2.37 -12.09
C LEU A 32 -6.65 -1.94 -11.21
N ARG A 33 -5.91 -0.90 -11.61
CA ARG A 33 -4.76 -0.36 -10.86
C ARG A 33 -4.95 1.13 -10.72
N PHE A 34 -4.94 1.61 -9.48
CA PHE A 34 -4.96 3.03 -9.13
C PHE A 34 -3.64 3.36 -8.46
N ALA A 35 -3.11 4.54 -8.73
CA ALA A 35 -1.92 5.06 -8.08
C ALA A 35 -2.24 6.48 -7.65
N ASP A 36 -1.92 6.80 -6.41
CA ASP A 36 -2.09 8.12 -5.85
C ASP A 36 -0.77 8.59 -5.20
N PHE A 37 -0.53 9.88 -5.35
CA PHE A 37 0.62 10.56 -4.78
C PHE A 37 0.16 11.58 -3.73
N GLY A 38 -0.85 11.20 -2.95
CA GLY A 38 -1.46 12.02 -1.92
C GLY A 38 -0.51 12.36 -0.78
N VAL A 39 -0.71 13.54 -0.19
CA VAL A 39 0.03 13.95 1.01
C VAL A 39 -0.60 13.28 2.23
N LEU A 40 0.17 12.42 2.89
CA LEU A 40 -0.25 11.71 4.09
C LEU A 40 0.23 12.42 5.35
N HIS A 41 -0.62 12.40 6.37
CA HIS A 41 -0.31 12.94 7.69
C HIS A 41 -0.48 11.87 8.76
N GLN A 42 0.61 11.51 9.44
CA GLN A 42 0.63 10.57 10.55
C GLN A 42 1.03 11.30 11.84
N ASN A 43 0.23 11.16 12.89
CA ASN A 43 0.50 11.81 14.17
C ASN A 43 1.49 10.99 15.00
N GLU A 44 2.74 10.99 14.55
CA GLU A 44 3.84 10.28 15.18
C GLU A 44 4.32 11.01 16.45
N ALA A 45 4.78 10.22 17.43
CA ALA A 45 5.32 10.74 18.69
C ALA A 45 6.53 11.63 18.43
N ILE A 46 6.62 12.78 19.10
CA ILE A 46 7.68 13.78 18.86
C ILE A 46 9.08 13.15 18.99
N ALA A 47 9.26 12.26 19.97
CA ALA A 47 10.53 11.58 20.25
C ALA A 47 10.97 10.61 19.16
N SER A 48 10.08 10.22 18.25
CA SER A 48 10.40 9.32 17.12
C SER A 48 10.77 10.07 15.83
N LEU A 49 10.52 11.38 15.77
CA LEU A 49 10.79 12.16 14.57
C LEU A 49 12.30 12.27 14.33
N HIS A 50 12.74 11.86 13.14
CA HIS A 50 14.14 11.89 12.77
C HIS A 50 14.32 12.10 11.27
N GLY A 51 15.03 13.18 10.91
CA GLY A 51 15.37 13.51 9.53
C GLY A 51 14.18 13.48 8.58
N LEU A 52 14.38 12.89 7.41
CA LEU A 52 13.33 12.65 6.41
C LEU A 52 12.72 11.23 6.51
N THR A 53 13.36 10.34 7.28
CA THR A 53 12.93 8.94 7.42
C THR A 53 11.72 8.77 8.33
N HIS A 54 11.51 9.68 9.29
CA HIS A 54 10.34 9.65 10.18
C HIS A 54 9.77 11.06 10.35
N THR A 55 8.71 11.35 9.60
CA THR A 55 8.08 12.67 9.55
C THR A 55 6.57 12.57 9.78
N ARG A 56 5.94 13.68 10.17
CA ARG A 56 4.47 13.74 10.33
C ARG A 56 3.72 13.95 9.02
N ARG A 57 4.41 14.42 7.99
CA ARG A 57 3.87 14.75 6.67
C ARG A 57 4.84 14.28 5.61
N PHE A 58 4.36 13.41 4.73
CA PHE A 58 5.14 12.88 3.62
C PHE A 58 4.20 12.51 2.47
N GLN A 59 4.77 12.30 1.30
CA GLN A 59 4.06 11.88 0.10
C GLN A 59 4.53 10.47 -0.24
N GLN A 60 3.60 9.52 -0.29
CA GLN A 60 3.90 8.15 -0.71
C GLN A 60 3.46 7.96 -2.15
N ASP A 61 4.17 7.09 -2.85
CA ASP A 61 3.75 6.47 -4.09
C ASP A 61 2.80 5.29 -3.76
N ASP A 62 1.58 5.60 -3.32
CA ASP A 62 0.60 4.57 -2.96
C ASP A 62 -0.09 4.03 -4.22
N ALA A 63 -0.37 2.73 -4.24
CA ALA A 63 -1.04 2.09 -5.35
C ALA A 63 -1.90 0.91 -4.91
N HIS A 64 -3.13 0.85 -5.45
CA HIS A 64 -4.10 -0.20 -5.17
C HIS A 64 -4.41 -0.99 -6.42
N ILE A 65 -4.22 -2.30 -6.35
CA ILE A 65 -4.53 -3.24 -7.42
C ILE A 65 -5.76 -4.06 -7.01
N PHE A 66 -6.88 -3.82 -7.69
CA PHE A 66 -8.06 -4.65 -7.59
C PHE A 66 -7.99 -5.74 -8.65
N CYS A 67 -7.92 -6.99 -8.21
CA CYS A 67 -7.80 -8.14 -9.11
C CYS A 67 -8.61 -9.34 -8.63
N ARG A 68 -8.80 -10.32 -9.51
CA ARG A 68 -9.43 -11.60 -9.14
C ARG A 68 -8.45 -12.43 -8.32
N LYS A 69 -8.95 -13.34 -7.49
CA LYS A 69 -8.12 -14.26 -6.70
C LYS A 69 -7.08 -15.02 -7.55
N SER A 70 -7.46 -15.45 -8.75
CA SER A 70 -6.56 -16.15 -9.68
C SER A 70 -5.44 -15.27 -10.24
N GLN A 71 -5.59 -13.94 -10.20
CA GLN A 71 -4.64 -12.96 -10.74
C GLN A 71 -3.65 -12.44 -9.67
N ILE A 72 -3.90 -12.70 -8.38
CA ILE A 72 -3.09 -12.16 -7.27
C ILE A 72 -1.61 -12.48 -7.46
N LYS A 73 -1.28 -13.74 -7.76
CA LYS A 73 0.11 -14.19 -7.92
C LYS A 73 0.84 -13.39 -8.99
N ASP A 74 0.20 -13.22 -10.16
CA ASP A 74 0.81 -12.54 -11.29
C ASP A 74 0.99 -11.04 -11.02
N GLU A 75 0.02 -10.40 -10.35
CA GLU A 75 0.12 -8.98 -9.99
C GLU A 75 1.19 -8.72 -8.92
N VAL A 76 1.33 -9.61 -7.94
CA VAL A 76 2.40 -9.53 -6.93
C VAL A 76 3.78 -9.66 -7.58
N ILE A 77 3.96 -10.60 -8.51
CA ILE A 77 5.24 -10.78 -9.24
C ILE A 77 5.57 -9.53 -10.06
N LYS A 78 4.58 -8.95 -10.76
CA LYS A 78 4.79 -7.69 -11.52
C LYS A 78 5.19 -6.53 -10.61
N ALA A 79 4.57 -6.40 -9.44
CA ALA A 79 4.91 -5.36 -8.47
C ALA A 79 6.34 -5.53 -7.92
N LEU A 80 6.75 -6.76 -7.64
CA LEU A 80 8.13 -7.07 -7.24
C LEU A 80 9.14 -6.75 -8.35
N ASN A 81 8.86 -7.14 -9.60
CA ASN A 81 9.74 -6.82 -10.73
C ASN A 81 9.88 -5.31 -10.96
N PHE A 82 8.80 -4.55 -10.76
CA PHE A 82 8.83 -3.09 -10.85
C PHE A 82 9.72 -2.49 -9.75
N MET A 83 9.60 -2.99 -8.53
CA MET A 83 10.46 -2.58 -7.42
C MET A 83 11.92 -2.93 -7.66
N ASP A 84 12.23 -4.14 -8.12
CA ASP A 84 13.57 -4.57 -8.52
C ASP A 84 14.18 -3.59 -9.52
N TYR A 85 13.42 -3.23 -10.56
CA TYR A 85 13.85 -2.27 -11.57
C TYR A 85 14.18 -0.90 -10.99
N VAL A 86 13.31 -0.36 -10.11
CA VAL A 86 13.53 0.94 -9.46
C VAL A 86 14.77 0.91 -8.58
N TYR A 87 14.94 -0.12 -7.74
CA TYR A 87 16.08 -0.22 -6.83
C TYR A 87 17.40 -0.41 -7.59
N GLN A 88 17.40 -1.15 -8.71
CA GLN A 88 18.57 -1.31 -9.57
C GLN A 88 19.02 0.02 -10.19
N ILE A 89 18.10 0.89 -10.60
CA ILE A 89 18.45 2.22 -11.13
C ILE A 89 19.23 3.04 -10.10
N PHE A 90 18.83 2.97 -8.82
CA PHE A 90 19.50 3.69 -7.75
C PHE A 90 20.70 2.93 -7.15
N GLY A 91 20.99 1.70 -7.61
CA GLY A 91 22.10 0.89 -7.14
C GLY A 91 21.92 0.33 -5.73
N PHE A 92 20.69 0.21 -5.24
CA PHE A 92 20.40 -0.27 -3.89
C PHE A 92 20.15 -1.78 -3.83
N THR A 93 20.58 -2.40 -2.74
CA THR A 93 20.26 -3.80 -2.40
C THR A 93 19.18 -3.85 -1.31
N TYR A 94 18.29 -4.84 -1.37
CA TYR A 94 17.20 -4.98 -0.41
C TYR A 94 16.91 -6.44 -0.06
N GLU A 95 16.20 -6.63 1.05
CA GLU A 95 15.64 -7.92 1.46
C GLU A 95 14.12 -7.86 1.55
N VAL A 96 13.47 -8.93 1.10
CA VAL A 96 12.01 -9.07 1.17
C VAL A 96 11.64 -9.85 2.44
N LYS A 97 10.78 -9.27 3.28
CA LYS A 97 10.24 -9.93 4.48
C LYS A 97 8.74 -10.16 4.34
N LEU A 98 8.34 -11.41 4.52
CA LEU A 98 6.94 -11.83 4.49
C LEU A 98 6.33 -11.70 5.89
N SER A 99 5.32 -10.85 6.07
CA SER A 99 4.58 -10.77 7.34
C SER A 99 3.31 -11.61 7.22
N THR A 100 3.28 -12.70 7.98
CA THR A 100 2.08 -13.53 8.16
C THR A 100 1.21 -12.98 9.28
N VAL A 101 -0.05 -13.41 9.29
CA VAL A 101 -1.03 -13.05 10.31
C VAL A 101 -0.50 -13.33 11.72
N CYS A 102 -0.49 -12.30 12.56
CA CYS A 102 -0.42 -12.46 14.00
C CYS A 102 -1.81 -12.88 14.49
N PHE A 103 -1.92 -13.93 15.32
CA PHE A 103 -3.19 -14.41 15.87
C PHE A 103 -4.06 -13.20 16.29
N TYR A 104 -5.25 -13.05 15.69
CA TYR A 104 -6.32 -12.03 15.87
C TYR A 104 -6.71 -11.17 14.64
N SER A 105 -5.96 -11.08 13.53
CA SER A 105 -6.49 -10.44 12.31
C SER A 105 -5.80 -10.88 11.01
N LEU A 106 -6.59 -11.40 10.04
CA LEU A 106 -6.11 -11.80 8.70
C LEU A 106 -5.70 -10.57 7.86
N LEU A 107 -4.48 -10.05 8.10
CA LEU A 107 -3.80 -9.08 7.26
C LEU A 107 -2.49 -9.68 6.75
N PHE A 108 -2.34 -9.73 5.43
CA PHE A 108 -1.08 -10.06 4.76
C PHE A 108 -0.36 -8.75 4.44
N SER A 109 0.84 -8.57 4.97
CA SER A 109 1.64 -7.36 4.73
C SER A 109 3.06 -7.76 4.35
N MET A 110 3.59 -7.19 3.28
CA MET A 110 4.98 -7.39 2.90
C MET A 110 5.74 -6.10 3.21
N SER A 111 6.89 -6.22 3.84
CA SER A 111 7.71 -5.05 4.22
C SER A 111 9.12 -5.24 3.70
N ILE A 112 9.66 -4.19 3.08
CA ILE A 112 11.03 -4.16 2.55
C ILE A 112 11.89 -3.43 3.57
N THR A 113 13.04 -4.01 3.89
CA THR A 113 14.04 -3.33 4.71
C THR A 113 15.30 -3.12 3.89
N TRP A 114 15.76 -1.87 3.85
CA TRP A 114 17.03 -1.48 3.25
C TRP A 114 18.19 -2.17 3.97
N LYS A 115 19.14 -2.70 3.20
CA LYS A 115 20.47 -3.05 3.72
C LYS A 115 21.45 -1.99 3.23
N TYR A 116 22.13 -1.35 4.18
CA TYR A 116 23.30 -0.51 3.94
C TYR A 116 24.48 -1.36 3.47
#